data_AF-A0A812S5Z7-F1
#
_entry.id   AF-A0A812S5Z7-F1
#
_cell.length_a   1.000
_cell.length_b   1.000
_cell.length_c   1.000
_cell.angle_alpha   90.00
_cell.angle_beta   90.00
_cell.angle_gamma   90.00
#
_symmetry.space_group_name_H-M   'P 1'
#
loop_
_entity.id
_entity.type
_entity.pdbx_description
1 polymer ?
#
loop_
_entity_poly.entity_id
_entity_poly.type
_entity_poly.pdbx_seq_one_letter_code
_entity_poly.pdbx_strand_id
1 'polypeptide(L)'
;MTCLFLRAPTLGPTELEAALMRNLSVQGTGSRLLSPGREKRLVLFIDDLHLGCSVDSGAKGLAGRGEQRGHGSTRLAEWLRFALEAQGFYRTEDGHFTSFRDTSFVPSLLAPDSQSLEIGKRFSRHFFLAFMEIPSEASIQKIFSTILCLNLTKGIPEEVMQKLTRSFWGHRLHSNVEVDTSGQKMAAQLLQ
;
A
#
# COMPACT_ATOMS: atom_id res chain seq x y z
N MET A 1 -7.81 10.26 12.86
CA MET A 1 -7.49 9.02 12.13
C MET A 1 -5.98 8.83 12.19
N THR A 2 -5.49 7.68 12.67
CA THR A 2 -4.04 7.39 12.74
C THR A 2 -3.73 6.40 11.63
N CYS A 3 -2.96 6.84 10.63
CA CYS A 3 -2.53 5.99 9.53
C CYS A 3 -1.11 5.52 9.81
N LEU A 4 -0.89 4.20 9.82
CA LEU A 4 0.43 3.60 9.93
C LEU A 4 0.76 2.96 8.59
N PHE A 5 1.77 3.50 7.91
CA PHE A 5 2.31 2.92 6.71
C PHE A 5 3.41 1.93 7.09
N LEU A 6 3.12 0.64 6.95
CA LEU A 6 4.11 -0.41 7.14
C LEU A 6 4.69 -0.78 5.79
N ARG A 7 5.77 -0.09 5.44
CA ARG A 7 6.57 -0.40 4.26
C ARG A 7 7.79 -1.21 4.71
N ALA A 8 7.79 -2.50 4.44
CA ALA A 8 9.00 -3.29 4.64
C ALA A 8 9.02 -4.47 3.66
N PRO A 9 10.15 -4.70 2.95
CA PRO A 9 10.30 -5.83 2.04
C PRO A 9 10.31 -7.20 2.74
N THR A 10 10.20 -7.24 4.07
CA THR A 10 10.33 -8.44 4.91
C THR A 10 9.38 -8.42 6.11
N LEU A 11 8.17 -7.86 5.98
CA LEU A 11 7.22 -7.85 7.10
C LEU A 11 6.68 -9.28 7.31
N GLY A 12 7.18 -9.98 8.32
CA GLY A 12 6.58 -11.24 8.78
C GLY A 12 5.40 -10.99 9.72
N PRO A 13 4.68 -12.07 10.08
CA PRO A 13 3.62 -12.01 11.10
C PRO A 13 4.11 -11.36 12.41
N THR A 14 5.29 -11.74 12.89
CA THR A 14 5.84 -11.25 14.16
C THR A 14 6.10 -9.75 14.15
N GLU A 15 6.63 -9.20 13.05
CA GLU A 15 6.87 -7.76 12.91
C GLU A 15 5.56 -6.97 12.88
N LEU A 16 4.51 -7.52 12.25
CA LEU A 16 3.18 -6.92 12.22
C LEU A 16 2.52 -6.95 13.60
N GLU A 17 2.65 -8.05 14.34
CA GLU A 17 2.23 -8.16 15.75
C GLU A 17 2.94 -7.10 16.61
N ALA A 18 4.26 -6.97 16.49
CA ALA A 18 5.02 -5.96 17.21
C ALA A 18 4.62 -4.52 16.81
N ALA A 19 4.28 -4.28 15.55
CA ALA A 19 3.77 -2.98 15.10
C ALA A 19 2.40 -2.67 15.71
N LEU A 20 1.49 -3.65 15.77
CA LEU A 20 0.18 -3.52 16.43
C LEU A 20 0.35 -3.23 17.92
N MET A 21 1.18 -3.99 18.62
CA MET A 21 1.43 -3.80 20.06
C MET A 21 2.04 -2.43 20.39
N ARG A 22 2.88 -1.88 19.50
CA ARG A 22 3.48 -0.55 19.69
C ARG A 22 2.51 0.61 19.45
N ASN A 23 1.56 0.44 18.53
CA ASN A 23 0.68 1.52 18.08
C ASN A 23 -0.72 1.48 18.71
N LEU A 24 -1.06 0.38 19.39
CA LEU A 24 -2.35 0.21 20.04
C LEU A 24 -2.18 0.20 21.56
N SER A 25 -3.09 0.91 22.24
CA SER A 25 -3.21 0.86 23.69
C SER A 25 -3.94 -0.41 24.11
N VAL A 26 -3.44 -1.08 25.16
CA VAL A 26 -4.17 -2.17 25.80
C VAL A 26 -5.28 -1.55 26.66
N GLN A 27 -6.53 -1.92 26.39
CA GLN A 27 -7.69 -1.49 27.15
C GLN A 27 -8.27 -2.67 27.94
N GLY A 28 -8.60 -2.43 29.21
CA GLY A 28 -9.30 -3.38 30.08
C GLY A 28 -8.39 -4.18 31.01
N THR A 29 -8.82 -4.30 32.27
CA THR A 29 -8.25 -5.20 33.26
C THR A 29 -8.77 -6.62 33.03
N GLY A 30 -8.06 -7.41 32.22
CA GLY A 30 -8.31 -8.85 32.05
C GLY A 30 -8.62 -9.32 30.62
N SER A 31 -9.15 -8.43 29.76
CA SER A 31 -9.23 -8.67 28.31
C SER A 31 -8.20 -7.78 27.63
N ARG A 32 -7.19 -8.37 26.98
CA ARG A 32 -6.19 -7.61 26.22
C ARG A 32 -6.78 -7.18 24.89
N LEU A 33 -7.62 -6.15 24.95
CA LEU A 33 -8.17 -5.49 23.79
C LEU A 33 -7.20 -4.39 23.34
N LEU A 34 -6.66 -4.52 22.14
CA LEU A 34 -5.86 -3.49 21.50
C LEU A 34 -6.77 -2.51 20.77
N SER A 35 -6.65 -1.23 21.10
CA SER A 35 -7.38 -0.15 20.41
C SER A 35 -6.49 1.09 20.32
N PRO A 36 -6.59 1.88 19.24
CA PRO A 36 -5.79 3.10 19.04
C PRO A 36 -6.16 4.24 20.01
N GLY A 37 -7.06 4.00 20.98
CA GLY A 37 -7.55 4.99 21.95
C GLY A 37 -8.92 5.56 21.57
N ARG A 38 -9.51 6.39 22.44
CA ARG A 38 -10.88 6.91 22.25
C ARG A 38 -11.04 7.58 20.87
N GLU A 39 -12.00 7.07 20.10
CA GLU A 39 -12.45 7.56 18.78
C GLU A 39 -11.40 7.58 17.66
N LYS A 40 -10.26 6.94 17.86
CA LYS A 40 -9.27 6.77 16.78
C LYS A 40 -9.52 5.48 16.01
N ARG A 41 -9.11 5.49 14.75
CA ARG A 41 -9.02 4.30 13.90
C ARG A 41 -7.59 4.16 13.43
N LEU A 42 -7.06 2.95 13.50
CA LEU A 42 -5.78 2.58 12.93
C LEU A 42 -6.01 2.02 11.52
N VAL A 43 -5.30 2.55 10.53
CA VAL A 43 -5.25 1.95 9.20
C VAL A 43 -3.83 1.48 8.92
N LEU A 44 -3.70 0.20 8.58
CA LEU A 44 -2.45 -0.46 8.27
C LEU A 44 -2.34 -0.66 6.77
N PHE A 45 -1.42 0.07 6.15
CA PHE A 45 -1.04 -0.16 4.75
C PHE A 45 0.07 -1.19 4.71
N ILE A 46 -0.15 -2.29 3.98
CA ILE A 46 0.83 -3.39 3.83
C ILE A 46 1.31 -3.36 2.39
N ASP A 47 2.56 -2.94 2.19
CA ASP A 47 3.18 -2.84 0.87
C ASP A 47 3.73 -4.23 0.46
N ASP A 48 2.98 -4.95 -0.38
CA ASP A 48 3.31 -6.25 -0.97
C ASP A 48 3.16 -7.51 -0.07
N LEU A 49 2.03 -8.22 -0.20
CA LEU A 49 1.82 -9.51 0.49
C LEU A 49 2.56 -10.70 -0.15
N HIS A 50 3.11 -10.57 -1.36
CA HIS A 50 3.81 -11.67 -2.05
C HIS A 50 5.24 -11.86 -1.55
N LEU A 51 5.87 -10.82 -0.99
CA LEU A 51 7.25 -10.88 -0.48
C LEU A 51 7.37 -11.51 0.92
N GLY A 52 6.25 -11.88 1.55
CA GLY A 52 6.22 -12.58 2.83
C GLY A 52 6.72 -14.02 2.71
N CYS A 53 8.04 -14.20 2.74
CA CYS A 53 8.82 -15.44 2.77
C CYS A 53 8.03 -16.75 2.62
N SER A 54 8.14 -17.37 1.44
CA SER A 54 8.08 -18.84 1.33
C SER A 54 9.12 -19.39 2.30
N VAL A 55 8.69 -20.13 3.33
CA VAL A 55 9.66 -20.74 4.24
C VAL A 55 10.30 -21.93 3.54
N ASP A 56 11.61 -21.77 3.32
CA ASP A 56 12.65 -22.80 3.27
C ASP A 56 12.15 -24.24 3.29
N SER A 57 12.15 -24.85 2.10
CA SER A 57 12.42 -26.28 1.97
C SER A 57 13.89 -26.54 2.32
N GLY A 58 14.24 -26.35 3.59
CA GLY A 58 15.48 -26.83 4.19
C GLY A 58 15.42 -28.33 4.37
N ALA A 59 15.44 -29.09 3.27
CA ALA A 59 15.68 -30.52 3.26
C ALA A 59 16.58 -30.89 2.07
N LYS A 60 17.87 -30.56 2.19
CA LYS A 60 18.90 -31.30 1.47
C LYS A 60 19.00 -32.69 2.11
N GLY A 61 18.39 -33.69 1.49
CA GLY A 61 18.62 -35.09 1.85
C GLY A 61 17.50 -36.02 1.40
N LEU A 62 17.86 -36.92 0.48
CA LEU A 62 17.12 -38.11 0.00
C LEU A 62 15.99 -37.91 -1.01
N ALA A 63 16.40 -38.13 -2.27
CA ALA A 63 15.74 -38.95 -3.30
C ALA A 63 14.29 -39.40 -3.05
N GLY A 64 13.40 -39.02 -3.96
CA GLY A 64 12.12 -39.71 -4.17
C GLY A 64 11.06 -38.81 -4.79
N ARG A 65 10.62 -39.16 -6.00
CA ARG A 65 9.44 -38.59 -6.68
C ARG A 65 8.23 -38.53 -5.72
N GLY A 66 7.54 -37.39 -5.66
CA GLY A 66 6.19 -37.32 -5.12
C GLY A 66 5.76 -35.92 -4.69
N GLU A 67 4.89 -35.29 -5.49
CA GLU A 67 4.03 -34.15 -5.14
C GLU A 67 4.71 -32.85 -4.70
N GLN A 68 4.92 -31.94 -5.66
CA GLN A 68 4.74 -30.52 -5.41
C GLN A 68 3.30 -30.31 -4.91
N ARG A 69 3.09 -30.34 -3.59
CA ARG A 69 1.81 -29.97 -3.00
C ARG A 69 1.58 -28.48 -3.25
N GLY A 70 0.58 -28.22 -4.10
CA GLY A 70 0.19 -26.90 -4.54
C GLY A 70 -0.46 -26.03 -3.46
N HIS A 71 -0.71 -24.80 -3.87
CA HIS A 71 -1.28 -23.68 -3.09
C HIS A 71 -0.30 -23.04 -2.09
N GLY A 72 0.66 -22.27 -2.62
CA GLY A 72 1.57 -21.44 -1.83
C GLY A 72 0.89 -20.17 -1.30
N SER A 73 0.13 -20.29 -0.23
CA SER A 73 -0.35 -19.11 0.53
C SER A 73 0.80 -18.55 1.38
N THR A 74 1.02 -17.24 1.35
CA THR A 74 2.07 -16.62 2.17
C THR A 74 1.70 -16.69 3.64
N ARG A 75 2.69 -16.90 4.53
CA ARG A 75 2.42 -16.96 5.99
C ARG A 75 1.76 -15.67 6.49
N LEU A 76 2.14 -14.54 5.91
CA LEU A 76 1.55 -13.24 6.21
C LEU A 76 0.09 -13.16 5.76
N ALA A 77 -0.25 -13.66 4.56
CA ALA A 77 -1.63 -13.69 4.08
C ALA A 77 -2.52 -14.58 4.97
N GLU A 78 -2.05 -15.76 5.36
CA GLU A 78 -2.81 -16.62 6.29
C GLU A 78 -2.95 -16.01 7.68
N TRP A 79 -1.90 -15.39 8.20
CA TRP A 79 -1.97 -14.68 9.47
C TRP A 79 -2.99 -13.53 9.39
N LEU A 80 -2.94 -12.73 8.33
CA LEU A 80 -3.85 -11.60 8.14
C LEU A 80 -5.30 -12.08 7.95
N ARG A 81 -5.51 -13.19 7.23
CA ARG A 81 -6.81 -13.86 7.14
C ARG A 81 -7.35 -14.21 8.52
N PHE A 82 -6.53 -14.89 9.33
CA PHE A 82 -6.91 -15.29 10.68
C PHE A 82 -7.21 -14.08 11.55
N ALA A 83 -6.36 -13.05 11.48
CA ALA A 83 -6.52 -11.81 12.21
C ALA A 83 -7.86 -11.11 11.88
N LEU A 84 -8.26 -11.11 10.62
CA LEU A 84 -9.54 -10.54 10.17
C LEU A 84 -10.75 -11.39 10.60
N GLU A 85 -10.66 -12.71 10.47
CA GLU A 85 -11.75 -13.62 10.87
C GLU A 85 -11.97 -13.62 12.38
N ALA A 86 -10.90 -13.62 13.16
CA ALA A 86 -10.94 -13.69 14.62
C ALA A 86 -10.96 -12.31 15.30
N GLN A 87 -10.77 -11.22 14.56
CA GLN A 87 -10.60 -9.85 15.10
C GLN A 87 -9.50 -9.79 16.18
N GLY A 88 -8.40 -10.50 15.94
CA GLY A 88 -7.35 -10.71 16.92
C GLY A 88 -6.35 -11.77 16.50
N PHE A 89 -5.30 -11.96 17.27
CA PHE A 89 -4.26 -12.94 17.01
C PHE A 89 -3.78 -13.59 18.31
N TYR A 90 -3.24 -14.79 18.19
CA TYR A 90 -2.65 -15.49 19.32
C TYR A 90 -1.18 -15.13 19.44
N ARG A 91 -0.77 -14.59 20.60
CA ARG A 91 0.64 -14.27 20.85
C ARG A 91 1.35 -15.50 21.40
N THR A 92 2.27 -16.04 20.61
CA THR A 92 3.07 -17.21 21.01
C THR A 92 3.96 -16.91 22.22
N GLU A 93 4.47 -15.68 22.33
CA GLU A 93 5.34 -15.25 23.44
C GLU A 93 4.63 -15.31 24.81
N ASP A 94 3.38 -14.87 24.85
CA ASP A 94 2.62 -14.73 26.09
C ASP A 94 1.62 -15.88 26.31
N GLY A 95 1.41 -16.74 25.30
CA GLY A 95 0.45 -17.84 25.38
C GLY A 95 -1.01 -17.39 25.53
N HIS A 96 -1.36 -16.21 24.99
CA HIS A 96 -2.69 -15.64 25.14
C HIS A 96 -3.22 -15.03 23.83
N PHE A 97 -4.55 -15.10 23.65
CA PHE A 97 -5.23 -14.43 22.55
C PHE A 97 -5.38 -12.93 22.83
N THR A 98 -5.03 -12.12 21.84
CA THR A 98 -5.10 -10.65 21.89
C THR A 98 -6.07 -10.17 20.82
N SER A 99 -7.14 -9.49 21.24
CA SER A 99 -8.13 -8.94 20.31
C SER A 99 -7.74 -7.52 19.91
N PHE A 100 -8.15 -7.08 18.72
CA PHE A 100 -8.00 -5.68 18.32
C PHE A 100 -9.32 -5.09 17.81
N ARG A 101 -9.51 -3.79 18.01
CA ARG A 101 -10.70 -3.05 17.56
C ARG A 101 -10.28 -1.75 16.88
N ASP A 102 -11.11 -1.28 15.96
CA ASP A 102 -10.93 -0.03 15.22
C ASP A 102 -9.63 -0.03 14.41
N THR A 103 -9.28 -1.21 13.88
CA THR A 103 -8.13 -1.44 13.00
C THR A 103 -8.63 -1.89 11.63
N SER A 104 -8.11 -1.29 10.57
CA SER A 104 -8.40 -1.65 9.19
C SER A 104 -7.10 -1.96 8.46
N PHE A 105 -7.15 -2.91 7.52
CA PHE A 105 -5.99 -3.34 6.75
C PHE A 105 -6.21 -3.03 5.27
N VAL A 106 -5.19 -2.46 4.64
CA VAL A 106 -5.18 -2.12 3.22
C VAL A 106 -3.91 -2.74 2.61
N PRO A 107 -3.98 -4.00 2.16
CA PRO A 107 -2.85 -4.63 1.50
C PRO A 107 -2.75 -4.22 0.03
N SER A 108 -1.52 -4.04 -0.45
CA SER A 108 -1.19 -3.98 -1.87
C SER A 108 -0.60 -5.31 -2.33
N LEU A 109 -0.84 -5.63 -3.60
CA LEU A 109 -0.43 -6.86 -4.25
C LEU A 109 0.21 -6.51 -5.59
N LEU A 110 1.29 -7.19 -5.93
CA LEU A 110 1.76 -7.17 -7.31
C LEU A 110 0.74 -7.88 -8.20
N ALA A 111 0.64 -7.45 -9.46
CA ALA A 111 -0.22 -8.12 -10.42
C ALA A 111 0.19 -9.61 -10.51
N PRO A 112 -0.78 -10.53 -10.66
CA PRO A 112 -0.45 -11.94 -10.77
C PRO A 112 0.29 -12.18 -12.09
N ASP A 113 1.61 -12.33 -12.02
CA ASP A 113 2.46 -12.79 -13.12
C ASP A 113 2.89 -14.25 -12.87
N SER A 114 3.68 -14.82 -13.78
CA SER A 114 4.15 -16.21 -13.67
C SER A 114 5.05 -16.49 -12.46
N GLN A 115 5.47 -15.46 -11.72
CA GLN A 115 6.34 -15.57 -10.53
C GLN A 115 5.63 -15.16 -9.23
N SER A 116 4.44 -14.56 -9.33
CA SER A 116 3.62 -14.17 -8.19
C SER A 116 3.05 -15.38 -7.43
N LEU A 117 2.97 -15.25 -6.11
CA LEU A 117 2.34 -16.25 -5.26
C LEU A 117 0.82 -16.11 -5.36
N GLU A 118 0.12 -17.18 -5.72
CA GLU A 118 -1.34 -17.19 -5.76
C GLU A 118 -1.92 -16.95 -4.35
N ILE A 119 -2.71 -15.90 -4.22
CA ILE A 119 -3.45 -15.64 -3.00
C ILE A 119 -4.67 -16.54 -2.92
N GLY A 120 -4.79 -17.26 -1.81
CA GLY A 120 -5.91 -18.17 -1.59
C GLY A 120 -7.27 -17.46 -1.70
N LYS A 121 -8.22 -18.12 -2.39
CA LYS A 121 -9.62 -17.63 -2.54
C LYS A 121 -10.32 -17.32 -1.21
N ARG A 122 -9.87 -17.92 -0.11
CA ARG A 122 -10.42 -17.65 1.22
C ARG A 122 -9.96 -16.29 1.76
N PHE A 123 -8.71 -15.92 1.52
CA PHE A 123 -8.17 -14.61 1.91
C PHE A 123 -8.83 -13.49 1.10
N SER A 124 -8.94 -13.66 -0.23
CA SER A 124 -9.48 -12.61 -1.11
C SER A 124 -10.93 -12.23 -0.83
N ARG A 125 -11.73 -13.10 -0.19
CA ARG A 125 -13.11 -12.80 0.24
C ARG A 125 -13.21 -11.67 1.26
N HIS A 126 -12.13 -11.39 1.98
CA HIS A 126 -12.11 -10.34 3.02
C HIS A 126 -11.78 -8.96 2.47
N PHE A 127 -11.46 -8.84 1.18
CA PHE A 127 -11.00 -7.59 0.58
C PHE A 127 -11.75 -7.27 -0.71
N PHE A 128 -11.94 -5.98 -0.96
CA PHE A 128 -12.29 -5.48 -2.28
C PHE A 128 -11.01 -5.36 -3.12
N LEU A 129 -10.90 -6.16 -4.17
CA LEU A 129 -9.77 -6.13 -5.08
C LEU A 129 -10.03 -5.11 -6.19
N ALA A 130 -9.08 -4.19 -6.38
CA ALA A 130 -9.08 -3.25 -7.49
C ALA A 130 -7.74 -3.37 -8.23
N PHE A 131 -7.80 -3.54 -9.55
CA PHE A 131 -6.62 -3.56 -10.40
C PHE A 131 -6.21 -2.12 -10.70
N MET A 132 -4.94 -1.82 -10.46
CA MET A 132 -4.34 -0.53 -10.78
C MET A 132 -3.59 -0.67 -12.10
N GLU A 133 -4.10 -0.05 -13.15
CA GLU A 133 -3.42 0.01 -14.44
C GLU A 133 -2.24 0.99 -14.40
N ILE A 134 -1.27 0.78 -15.29
CA ILE A 134 -0.20 1.74 -15.52
C ILE A 134 -0.86 3.06 -15.98
N PRO A 135 -0.51 4.21 -15.39
CA PRO A 135 -1.07 5.49 -15.79
C PRO A 135 -0.89 5.73 -17.30
N SER A 136 -1.89 6.32 -17.95
CA SER A 136 -1.81 6.64 -19.39
C SER A 136 -0.63 7.57 -19.69
N GLU A 137 -0.05 7.48 -20.88
CA GLU A 137 1.08 8.33 -21.30
C GLU A 137 0.77 9.82 -21.10
N ALA A 138 -0.46 10.24 -21.40
CA ALA A 138 -0.94 11.60 -21.17
C ALA A 138 -0.88 12.00 -19.67
N SER A 139 -1.24 11.08 -18.77
CA SER A 139 -1.17 11.30 -17.32
C SER A 139 0.27 11.37 -16.84
N ILE A 140 1.12 10.47 -17.33
CA ILE A 140 2.56 10.45 -17.06
C ILE A 140 3.19 11.79 -17.49
N GLN A 141 2.97 12.21 -18.73
CA GLN A 141 3.46 13.49 -19.25
C GLN A 141 3.01 14.66 -18.37
N LYS A 142 1.74 14.68 -17.94
CA LYS A 142 1.21 15.74 -17.06
C LYS A 142 1.87 15.74 -15.68
N ILE A 143 2.06 14.57 -15.06
CA ILE A 143 2.73 14.44 -13.76
C ILE A 143 4.16 14.97 -13.86
N PHE A 144 4.95 14.49 -14.82
CA PHE A 144 6.33 14.91 -14.98
C PHE A 144 6.46 16.38 -15.40
N SER A 145 5.57 16.89 -16.24
CA SER A 145 5.53 18.32 -16.58
C SER A 145 5.27 19.19 -15.35
N THR A 146 4.36 18.77 -14.48
CA THR A 146 4.05 19.50 -13.24
C THR A 146 5.27 19.53 -12.32
N ILE A 147 5.95 18.39 -12.13
CA ILE A 147 7.18 18.30 -11.33
C ILE A 147 8.26 19.20 -11.93
N LEU A 148 8.45 19.18 -13.24
CA LEU A 148 9.42 20.05 -13.92
C LEU A 148 9.07 21.52 -13.70
N CYS A 149 7.84 21.96 -13.96
CA CYS A 149 7.44 23.34 -13.73
C CYS A 149 7.73 23.80 -12.30
N LEU A 150 7.44 22.99 -11.28
CA LEU A 150 7.70 23.33 -9.88
C LEU A 150 9.19 23.38 -9.51
N ASN A 151 10.04 22.63 -10.20
CA ASN A 151 11.49 22.61 -9.95
C ASN A 151 12.24 23.69 -10.77
N LEU A 152 11.72 24.05 -11.94
CA LEU A 152 12.35 25.00 -12.85
C LEU A 152 11.98 26.47 -12.54
N THR A 153 11.07 26.72 -11.60
CA THR A 153 10.72 28.08 -11.11
C THR A 153 11.86 28.82 -10.40
N LYS A 154 13.02 28.18 -10.15
CA LYS A 154 14.22 28.86 -9.64
C LYS A 154 15.36 28.74 -10.65
N GLY A 155 15.66 29.84 -11.33
CA GLY A 155 16.90 30.02 -12.11
C GLY A 155 16.85 29.64 -13.58
N ILE A 156 15.68 29.31 -14.15
CA ILE A 156 15.54 29.06 -15.59
C ILE A 156 15.04 30.31 -16.32
N PRO A 157 15.67 30.71 -17.44
CA PRO A 157 15.19 31.81 -18.27
C PRO A 157 13.75 31.58 -18.76
N GLU A 158 12.91 32.60 -18.66
CA GLU A 158 11.49 32.61 -19.04
C GLU A 158 11.25 32.04 -20.45
N GLU A 159 12.20 32.22 -21.37
CA GLU A 159 12.17 31.74 -22.75
C GLU A 159 12.18 30.21 -22.87
N VAL A 160 12.93 29.53 -21.98
CA VAL A 160 12.97 28.06 -21.92
C VAL A 160 11.67 27.54 -21.33
N MET A 161 11.13 28.24 -20.33
CA MET A 161 9.83 27.91 -19.75
C MET A 161 8.72 28.04 -20.79
N GLN A 162 8.67 29.14 -21.55
CA GLN A 162 7.68 29.33 -22.62
C GLN A 162 7.81 28.30 -23.76
N LYS A 163 9.03 27.89 -24.14
CA LYS A 163 9.24 26.82 -25.13
C LYS A 163 8.75 25.46 -24.61
N LEU A 164 9.02 25.15 -23.34
CA LEU A 164 8.52 23.93 -22.71
C LEU A 164 6.99 23.94 -22.63
N THR A 165 6.38 25.05 -22.21
CA THR A 165 4.92 25.17 -22.13
C THR A 165 4.27 25.10 -23.51
N ARG A 166 4.82 25.77 -24.54
CA ARG A 166 4.27 25.73 -25.91
C ARG A 166 4.46 24.39 -26.60
N SER A 167 5.61 23.74 -26.41
CA SER A 167 5.86 22.40 -26.96
C SER A 167 4.95 21.34 -26.33
N PHE A 168 4.75 21.41 -25.01
CA PHE A 168 3.93 20.43 -24.29
C PHE A 168 2.41 20.65 -24.43
N TRP A 169 1.94 21.89 -24.41
CA TRP A 169 0.50 22.20 -24.46
C TRP A 169 0.01 22.57 -25.87
N GLY A 170 0.91 22.94 -26.80
CA GLY A 170 0.57 23.38 -28.15
C GLY A 170 0.12 22.26 -29.09
N HIS A 171 0.47 21.00 -28.83
CA HIS A 171 0.00 19.87 -29.64
C HIS A 171 -1.43 19.40 -29.30
N ARG A 172 -2.10 20.01 -28.30
CA ARG A 172 -3.43 19.59 -27.83
C ARG A 172 -4.48 20.70 -27.82
N LEU A 173 -4.36 21.70 -28.69
CA LEU A 173 -5.37 22.75 -28.89
C LEU A 173 -6.05 22.70 -30.27
N HIS A 174 -6.32 21.49 -30.78
CA HIS A 174 -7.26 21.29 -31.89
C HIS A 174 -8.55 20.54 -31.51
N SER A 175 -8.78 20.24 -30.24
CA SER A 175 -10.09 19.75 -29.77
C SER A 175 -10.58 20.56 -28.57
N ASN A 176 -11.50 21.48 -28.87
CA ASN A 176 -12.41 22.22 -27.99
C ASN A 176 -12.45 21.76 -26.53
N VAL A 177 -11.60 22.37 -25.69
CA VAL A 177 -11.89 22.54 -24.27
C VAL A 177 -11.51 23.98 -23.94
N GLU A 178 -12.52 24.78 -23.65
CA GLU A 178 -12.38 26.12 -23.10
C GLU A 178 -11.47 26.04 -21.87
N VAL A 179 -10.28 26.63 -21.98
CA VAL A 179 -9.32 26.70 -20.88
C VAL A 179 -9.91 27.69 -19.89
N ASP A 180 -10.49 27.17 -18.80
CA ASP A 180 -10.95 27.99 -17.69
C ASP A 180 -9.75 28.70 -17.06
N THR A 181 -9.69 30.01 -17.29
CA THR A 181 -8.63 30.92 -16.85
C THR A 181 -8.70 31.21 -15.33
N SER A 182 -9.61 30.55 -14.61
CA SER A 182 -9.74 30.61 -13.15
C SER A 182 -8.48 30.14 -12.41
N GLY A 183 -7.77 29.13 -12.92
CA GLY A 183 -6.58 28.57 -12.29
C GLY A 183 -5.35 29.50 -12.29
N GLN A 184 -5.20 30.35 -13.30
CA GLN A 184 -4.09 31.31 -13.36
C GLN A 184 -4.25 32.48 -12.39
N LYS A 185 -5.49 32.82 -12.01
CA LYS A 185 -5.76 33.91 -11.05
C LYS A 185 -5.47 33.52 -9.60
N MET A 186 -5.62 32.25 -9.22
CA MET A 186 -5.31 31.79 -7.86
C MET A 186 -3.81 31.77 -7.56
N ALA A 187 -2.96 31.46 -8.55
CA ALA A 187 -1.51 31.47 -8.35
C ALA A 187 -0.94 32.89 -8.15
N ALA A 188 -1.60 33.91 -8.71
CA ALA A 188 -1.19 35.32 -8.54
C ALA A 188 -1.63 35.92 -7.19
N GLN A 189 -2.70 35.40 -6.57
CA GLN A 189 -3.17 35.88 -5.26
C GLN A 189 -2.43 35.29 -4.06
N LEU A 190 -1.65 34.22 -4.24
CA LEU A 190 -0.81 33.63 -3.19
C LEU A 190 0.59 34.26 -3.09
N LEU A 191 0.88 35.29 -3.91
CA LEU A 191 2.16 36.00 -3.97
C LEU A 191 2.04 37.51 -3.66
N GLN A 192 0.92 37.93 -3.05
CA GLN A 192 0.77 39.25 -2.40
C GLN A 192 0.48 39.06 -0.92
#